data_AF-A0A318BD18-F1
#
_entry.id   AF-A0A318BD18-F1
#
_cell.length_a   1.000
_cell.length_b   1.000
_cell.length_c   1.000
_cell.angle_alpha   90.00
_cell.angle_beta   90.00
_cell.angle_gamma   90.00
#
_symmetry.space_group_name_H-M   'P 1'
#
loop_
_entity.id
_entity.type
_entity.pdbx_description
1 polymer ?
#
loop_
_entity_poly.entity_id
_entity_poly.type
_entity_poly.pdbx_seq_one_letter_code
_entity_poly.pdbx_strand_id
1 'polypeptide(L)'
;MTALPRRTVLSLGVTALFLPGLAQAAPAQTWLAYERRLRDQLAARRGDFDADFERELLDQGDAFREARRRSPLAFDPGLAQAARAHAADIARTRIYDHMTREGFGPAARVGLLARDLVGAPAENIAMRRNASGAVRPDQIMGQWKSSPGHRANLLAPGLTHVGYAALRDGPEVIAVGVYAEVSARLAAPAPLRAPSVEAIAAALSRASPRIDQFSLSDPGGEVLTQTYVERPQPVAIPPGAWQLRPHLSSGAHRYQVAWGPVVVLG
;
A
#
# COMPACT_ATOMS: atom_id res chain seq x y z
N MET A 1 0.93 -20.46 6.94
CA MET A 1 1.44 -20.00 5.63
C MET A 1 2.65 -19.13 5.90
N THR A 2 3.70 -19.42 5.14
CA THR A 2 5.11 -19.12 5.39
C THR A 2 5.39 -17.63 5.63
N ALA A 3 6.12 -17.34 6.71
CA ALA A 3 6.87 -16.10 6.83
C ALA A 3 7.65 -15.87 5.53
N LEU A 4 7.60 -14.64 5.00
CA LEU A 4 8.47 -14.23 3.89
C LEU A 4 9.91 -14.61 4.27
N PRO A 5 10.55 -15.56 3.57
CA PRO A 5 11.89 -15.96 3.92
C PRO A 5 12.80 -14.77 3.62
N ARG A 6 13.53 -14.30 4.64
CA ARG A 6 14.76 -13.54 4.42
C ARG A 6 15.73 -14.50 3.75
N ARG A 7 15.67 -14.59 2.43
CA ARG A 7 16.67 -15.30 1.62
C ARG A 7 17.95 -14.48 1.71
N THR A 8 18.81 -14.84 2.64
CA THR A 8 20.23 -14.46 2.61
C THR A 8 20.84 -15.17 1.42
N VAL A 9 20.99 -14.49 0.28
CA VAL A 9 21.81 -15.01 -0.81
C VAL A 9 23.26 -14.77 -0.41
N LEU A 10 23.96 -15.85 -0.05
CA LEU A 10 25.42 -15.88 0.02
C LEU A 10 25.95 -15.64 -1.39
N SER A 11 26.54 -14.47 -1.60
CA SER A 11 27.20 -14.10 -2.84
C SER A 11 28.54 -14.84 -2.96
N LEU A 12 28.52 -15.99 -3.64
CA LEU A 12 29.67 -16.42 -4.43
C LEU A 12 29.65 -15.59 -5.72
N GLY A 13 30.79 -14.98 -6.06
CA GLY A 13 30.94 -14.13 -7.23
C GLY A 13 30.53 -14.86 -8.51
N VAL A 14 29.34 -14.55 -9.00
CA VAL A 14 28.86 -14.95 -10.32
C VAL A 14 28.17 -13.73 -10.90
N THR A 15 28.70 -13.25 -12.03
CA THR A 15 28.05 -12.30 -12.92
C THR A 15 26.81 -12.97 -13.51
N ALA A 16 25.73 -13.04 -12.73
CA ALA A 16 24.45 -13.54 -13.21
C ALA A 16 23.74 -12.40 -13.95
N LEU A 17 23.88 -12.40 -15.28
CA LEU A 17 22.95 -11.74 -16.19
C LEU A 17 21.59 -12.43 -16.05
N PHE A 18 20.83 -12.05 -15.01
CA PHE A 18 19.38 -12.13 -15.11
C PHE A 18 18.99 -11.12 -16.18
N LEU A 19 18.56 -11.57 -17.35
CA LEU A 19 17.78 -10.73 -18.26
C LEU A 19 16.40 -10.60 -17.61
N PRO A 20 16.09 -9.50 -16.88
CA PRO A 20 14.75 -9.30 -16.38
C PRO A 20 13.88 -9.13 -17.63
N GLY A 21 12.68 -9.70 -17.64
CA GLY A 21 11.67 -9.21 -18.58
C GLY A 21 11.61 -7.69 -18.43
N LEU A 22 11.83 -6.95 -19.51
CA LEU A 22 11.80 -5.49 -19.47
C LEU A 22 10.47 -5.08 -18.86
N ALA A 23 10.52 -4.24 -17.82
CA ALA A 23 9.31 -3.71 -17.21
C ALA A 23 8.43 -3.07 -18.28
N GLN A 24 7.13 -3.35 -18.25
CA GLN A 24 6.16 -2.91 -19.23
C GLN A 24 5.24 -1.86 -18.60
N ALA A 25 5.10 -0.74 -19.31
CA ALA A 25 4.15 0.29 -18.93
C ALA A 25 2.73 -0.29 -18.97
N ALA A 26 1.96 -0.10 -17.90
CA ALA A 26 0.54 -0.44 -17.93
C ALA A 26 -0.25 0.65 -18.68
N PRO A 27 -1.43 0.33 -19.25
CA PRO A 27 -2.23 1.32 -19.98
C PRO A 27 -2.63 2.50 -19.08
N ALA A 28 -2.22 3.72 -19.47
CA ALA A 28 -2.47 4.94 -18.70
C ALA A 28 -3.96 5.16 -18.41
N GLN A 29 -4.82 4.96 -19.41
CA GLN A 29 -6.26 5.19 -19.28
C GLN A 29 -6.90 4.28 -18.23
N THR A 30 -6.46 3.02 -18.15
CA THR A 30 -6.95 2.04 -17.16
C THR A 30 -6.67 2.50 -15.73
N TRP A 31 -5.46 2.97 -15.45
CA TRP A 31 -5.07 3.46 -14.13
C TRP A 31 -5.73 4.80 -13.76
N LEU A 32 -5.86 5.71 -14.72
CA LEU A 32 -6.54 6.99 -14.53
C LEU A 32 -8.04 6.82 -14.31
N ALA A 33 -8.67 5.87 -15.01
CA ALA A 33 -10.08 5.53 -14.80
C ALA A 33 -10.30 4.89 -13.42
N TYR A 34 -9.39 4.01 -12.99
CA TYR A 34 -9.45 3.41 -11.66
C TYR A 34 -9.30 4.46 -10.55
N GLU A 35 -8.32 5.35 -10.64
CA GLU A 35 -8.12 6.43 -9.66
C GLU A 35 -9.35 7.32 -9.52
N ARG A 36 -9.95 7.72 -10.65
CA ARG A 36 -11.19 8.50 -10.66
C ARG A 36 -12.32 7.77 -9.95
N ARG A 37 -12.50 6.47 -10.25
CA ARG A 37 -13.50 5.64 -9.61
C ARG A 37 -13.32 5.56 -8.10
N LEU A 38 -12.08 5.41 -7.61
CA LEU A 38 -11.79 5.41 -6.17
C LEU A 38 -12.24 6.74 -5.52
N ARG A 39 -11.93 7.88 -6.17
CA ARG A 39 -12.37 9.20 -5.66
C ARG A 39 -13.88 9.37 -5.68
N ASP A 40 -14.54 8.94 -6.75
CA ASP A 40 -16.00 9.03 -6.89
C ASP A 40 -16.70 8.17 -5.82
N GLN A 41 -16.20 6.96 -5.58
CA GLN A 41 -16.72 6.06 -4.53
C GLN A 41 -16.53 6.65 -3.13
N LEU A 42 -15.34 7.20 -2.84
CA LEU A 42 -15.08 7.91 -1.59
C LEU A 42 -16.04 9.08 -1.40
N ALA A 43 -16.32 9.85 -2.46
CA ALA A 43 -17.25 10.96 -2.42
C ALA A 43 -18.71 10.52 -2.19
N ALA A 44 -19.15 9.49 -2.90
CA ALA A 44 -20.52 8.98 -2.83
C ALA A 44 -20.86 8.35 -1.47
N ARG A 45 -19.87 7.78 -0.77
CA ARG A 45 -20.05 7.05 0.50
C ARG A 45 -19.57 7.83 1.73
N ARG A 46 -19.28 9.14 1.61
CA ARG A 46 -18.69 9.94 2.71
C ARG A 46 -19.47 9.84 4.04
N GLY A 47 -20.80 9.82 3.98
CA GLY A 47 -21.67 9.74 5.15
C GLY A 47 -21.81 8.34 5.77
N ASP A 48 -21.33 7.30 5.09
CA ASP A 48 -21.48 5.91 5.52
C ASP A 48 -20.28 5.43 6.34
N PHE A 49 -19.18 6.20 6.38
CA PHE A 49 -17.99 5.87 7.16
C PHE A 49 -18.14 6.27 8.63
N ASP A 50 -17.89 5.33 9.53
CA ASP A 50 -17.96 5.53 10.98
C ASP A 50 -16.56 5.80 11.55
N ALA A 51 -16.25 7.07 11.76
CA ALA A 51 -14.93 7.50 12.24
C ALA A 51 -14.64 7.07 13.70
N ASP A 52 -15.66 6.92 14.53
CA ASP A 52 -15.49 6.47 15.92
C ASP A 52 -15.21 4.96 15.95
N PHE A 53 -15.88 4.20 15.09
CA PHE A 53 -15.57 2.78 14.87
C PHE A 53 -14.13 2.60 14.38
N GLU A 54 -13.67 3.40 13.41
CA GLU A 54 -12.29 3.37 12.90
C GLU A 54 -11.25 3.67 13.99
N ARG A 55 -11.53 4.64 14.88
CA ARG A 55 -10.67 4.98 16.02
C ARG A 55 -10.59 3.85 17.03
N GLU A 56 -11.73 3.24 17.38
CA GLU A 56 -11.76 2.10 18.28
C GLU A 56 -11.03 0.87 17.70
N LEU A 57 -11.07 0.67 16.37
CA LEU A 57 -10.25 -0.37 15.72
C LEU A 57 -8.74 -0.11 15.88
N LEU A 58 -8.31 1.15 15.80
CA LEU A 58 -6.91 1.52 16.07
C LEU A 58 -6.54 1.23 17.52
N ASP A 59 -7.32 1.73 18.47
CA ASP A 59 -7.05 1.57 19.90
C ASP A 59 -6.99 0.08 20.30
N GLN A 60 -7.92 -0.74 19.81
CA GLN A 60 -7.92 -2.19 20.08
C GLN A 60 -6.80 -2.95 19.36
N GLY A 61 -6.34 -2.45 18.22
CA GLY A 61 -5.21 -2.98 17.47
C GLY A 61 -3.90 -2.71 18.21
N ASP A 62 -3.72 -1.50 18.69
CA ASP A 62 -2.56 -1.09 19.46
C ASP A 62 -2.49 -1.79 20.82
N ALA A 63 -3.60 -1.87 21.57
CA ALA A 63 -3.66 -2.66 22.80
C ALA A 63 -3.28 -4.14 22.58
N PHE A 64 -3.65 -4.70 21.42
CA PHE A 64 -3.27 -6.07 21.06
C PHE A 64 -1.78 -6.23 20.75
N ARG A 65 -1.19 -5.21 20.12
CA ARG A 65 0.25 -5.11 19.81
C ARG A 65 1.06 -4.95 21.09
N GLU A 66 0.67 -4.05 21.97
CA GLU A 66 1.32 -3.80 23.26
C GLU A 66 1.33 -5.04 24.15
N ALA A 67 0.20 -5.75 24.26
CA ALA A 67 0.11 -7.01 24.99
C ALA A 67 1.06 -8.11 24.45
N ARG A 68 1.62 -7.91 23.25
CA ARG A 68 2.59 -8.79 22.58
C ARG A 68 3.95 -8.12 22.37
N ARG A 69 4.23 -7.05 23.12
CA ARG A 69 5.50 -6.31 23.08
C ARG A 69 5.84 -5.81 21.67
N ARG A 70 4.82 -5.35 20.94
CA ARG A 70 4.94 -4.65 19.67
C ARG A 70 4.60 -3.18 19.89
N SER A 71 5.32 -2.29 19.21
CA SER A 71 5.02 -0.85 19.22
C SER A 71 3.65 -0.58 18.60
N PRO A 72 2.88 0.40 19.10
CA PRO A 72 1.65 0.86 18.47
C PRO A 72 1.90 1.38 17.05
N LEU A 73 0.87 1.41 16.22
CA LEU A 73 0.92 1.89 14.85
C LEU A 73 0.48 3.35 14.78
N ALA A 74 1.21 4.17 14.02
CA ALA A 74 0.77 5.53 13.75
C ALA A 74 -0.41 5.54 12.77
N PHE A 75 -1.44 6.33 13.06
CA PHE A 75 -2.51 6.56 12.10
C PHE A 75 -1.98 7.27 10.84
N ASP A 76 -2.36 6.80 9.66
CA ASP A 76 -2.06 7.45 8.39
C ASP A 76 -3.33 7.78 7.59
N PRO A 77 -3.55 9.06 7.21
CA PRO A 77 -4.74 9.47 6.48
C PRO A 77 -4.78 8.96 5.03
N GLY A 78 -3.63 8.70 4.39
CA GLY A 78 -3.57 8.14 3.04
C GLY A 78 -3.95 6.65 3.03
N LEU A 79 -3.45 5.88 4.01
CA LEU A 79 -3.84 4.50 4.23
C LEU A 79 -5.33 4.39 4.60
N ALA A 80 -5.85 5.32 5.39
CA ALA A 80 -7.28 5.37 5.72
C ALA A 80 -8.13 5.65 4.47
N GLN A 81 -7.69 6.55 3.57
CA GLN A 81 -8.34 6.74 2.27
C GLN A 81 -8.32 5.47 1.43
N ALA A 82 -7.20 4.73 1.39
CA ALA A 82 -7.12 3.47 0.67
C ALA A 82 -8.06 2.40 1.27
N ALA A 83 -8.12 2.30 2.59
CA ALA A 83 -9.04 1.40 3.31
C ALA A 83 -10.50 1.73 2.98
N ARG A 84 -10.86 3.02 3.05
CA ARG A 84 -12.22 3.51 2.80
C ARG A 84 -12.64 3.29 1.35
N ALA A 85 -11.73 3.51 0.41
CA ALA A 85 -11.99 3.27 -1.01
C ALA A 85 -12.24 1.77 -1.28
N HIS A 86 -11.50 0.88 -0.62
CA HIS A 86 -11.74 -0.55 -0.76
C HIS A 86 -13.05 -1.00 -0.12
N ALA A 87 -13.37 -0.52 1.09
CA ALA A 87 -14.65 -0.80 1.75
C ALA A 87 -15.83 -0.36 0.87
N ALA A 88 -15.75 0.83 0.26
CA ALA A 88 -16.76 1.32 -0.68
C ALA A 88 -16.86 0.47 -1.96
N ASP A 89 -15.75 -0.09 -2.45
CA ASP A 89 -15.76 -0.99 -3.60
C ASP A 89 -16.39 -2.35 -3.28
N ILE A 90 -16.08 -2.92 -2.12
CA ILE A 90 -16.75 -4.13 -1.63
C ILE A 90 -18.26 -3.89 -1.49
N ALA A 91 -18.68 -2.77 -0.90
CA ALA A 91 -20.11 -2.43 -0.76
C ALA A 91 -20.81 -2.30 -2.12
N ARG A 92 -20.16 -1.66 -3.09
CA ARG A 92 -20.70 -1.43 -4.42
C ARG A 92 -20.79 -2.72 -5.24
N THR A 93 -19.73 -3.53 -5.23
CA THR A 93 -19.60 -4.69 -6.13
C THR A 93 -20.07 -5.99 -5.52
N ARG A 94 -20.16 -6.05 -4.19
CA ARG A 94 -20.36 -7.28 -3.40
C ARG A 94 -19.26 -8.33 -3.60
N ILE A 95 -18.09 -7.91 -4.09
CA ILE A 95 -16.91 -8.77 -4.20
C ILE A 95 -16.10 -8.60 -2.92
N TYR A 96 -16.08 -9.64 -2.09
CA TYR A 96 -15.30 -9.70 -0.86
C TYR A 96 -13.95 -10.38 -1.14
N ASP A 97 -13.02 -9.59 -1.69
CA ASP A 97 -11.67 -10.03 -2.06
C ASP A 97 -10.70 -8.83 -1.92
N HIS A 98 -9.44 -9.09 -1.62
CA HIS A 98 -8.37 -8.08 -1.59
C HIS A 98 -8.12 -7.45 -2.98
N MET A 99 -8.38 -8.23 -4.04
CA MET A 99 -8.30 -7.80 -5.43
C MET A 99 -9.67 -7.32 -5.91
N THR A 100 -9.72 -6.16 -6.56
CA THR A 100 -10.95 -5.77 -7.27
C THR A 100 -11.18 -6.70 -8.46
N ARG A 101 -12.40 -6.69 -9.02
CA ARG A 101 -12.73 -7.45 -10.24
C ARG A 101 -11.77 -7.20 -11.40
N GLU A 102 -11.23 -5.98 -11.49
CA GLU A 102 -10.31 -5.56 -12.53
C GLU A 102 -8.85 -5.90 -12.23
N GLY A 103 -8.57 -6.58 -11.11
CA GLY A 103 -7.23 -7.02 -10.74
C GLY A 103 -6.40 -5.99 -9.97
N PHE A 104 -7.01 -4.96 -9.38
CA PHE A 104 -6.29 -4.00 -8.55
C PHE A 104 -6.22 -4.45 -7.09
N GLY A 105 -5.01 -4.62 -6.58
CA GLY A 105 -4.75 -5.00 -5.18
C GLY A 105 -4.50 -3.81 -4.24
N PRO A 106 -4.17 -4.08 -2.96
CA PRO A 106 -3.89 -3.06 -1.96
C PRO A 106 -2.77 -2.08 -2.36
N ALA A 107 -1.70 -2.59 -2.98
CA ALA A 107 -0.59 -1.76 -3.46
C ALA A 107 -1.02 -0.74 -4.51
N ALA A 108 -1.94 -1.10 -5.41
CA ALA A 108 -2.49 -0.17 -6.39
C ALA A 108 -3.28 0.97 -5.72
N ARG A 109 -4.14 0.62 -4.75
CA ARG A 109 -4.95 1.61 -4.01
C ARG A 109 -4.07 2.56 -3.21
N VAL A 110 -3.09 2.05 -2.47
CA VAL A 110 -2.14 2.86 -1.71
C VAL A 110 -1.31 3.73 -2.65
N GLY A 111 -0.77 3.18 -3.73
CA GLY A 111 0.02 3.93 -4.71
C GLY A 111 -0.75 5.06 -5.40
N LEU A 112 -2.07 4.97 -5.50
CA LEU A 112 -2.93 6.00 -6.08
C LEU A 112 -3.45 7.03 -5.07
N LEU A 113 -3.65 6.64 -3.81
CA LEU A 113 -4.31 7.49 -2.80
C LEU A 113 -3.36 8.04 -1.74
N ALA A 114 -2.39 7.27 -1.27
CA ALA A 114 -1.38 7.68 -0.30
C ALA A 114 -0.09 8.15 -1.02
N ARG A 115 -0.21 9.14 -1.91
CA ARG A 115 0.87 9.43 -2.88
C ARG A 115 2.09 10.14 -2.31
N ASP A 116 2.14 10.41 -1.02
CA ASP A 116 3.32 10.87 -0.27
C ASP A 116 4.05 9.73 0.46
N LEU A 117 3.46 8.52 0.47
CA LEU A 117 3.96 7.37 1.21
C LEU A 117 4.91 6.52 0.36
N VAL A 118 6.04 6.15 0.95
CA VAL A 118 6.94 5.11 0.43
C VAL A 118 6.97 3.96 1.43
N GLY A 119 6.47 2.80 1.02
CA GLY A 119 6.24 1.67 1.91
C GLY A 119 5.35 0.58 1.31
N ALA A 120 5.67 -0.69 1.59
CA ALA A 120 4.87 -1.81 1.14
C ALA A 120 3.59 -1.93 1.99
N PRO A 121 2.39 -2.00 1.38
CA PRO A 121 1.18 -2.15 2.15
C PRO A 121 0.80 -3.60 2.43
N ALA A 122 0.08 -3.82 3.53
CA ALA A 122 -0.64 -5.04 3.85
C ALA A 122 -2.11 -4.71 4.14
N GLU A 123 -3.01 -5.69 4.06
CA GLU A 123 -4.44 -5.43 4.22
C GLU A 123 -5.13 -6.54 5.01
N ASN A 124 -6.06 -6.14 5.88
CA ASN A 124 -7.07 -7.00 6.48
C ASN A 124 -8.45 -6.52 6.02
N ILE A 125 -9.34 -7.44 5.67
CA ILE A 125 -10.74 -7.15 5.36
C ILE A 125 -11.66 -7.96 6.28
N ALA A 126 -12.82 -7.41 6.59
CA ALA A 126 -13.89 -8.08 7.33
C ALA A 126 -15.25 -7.57 6.86
N MET A 127 -16.20 -8.50 6.74
CA MET A 127 -17.62 -8.18 6.58
C MET A 127 -18.38 -8.81 7.73
N ARG A 128 -19.27 -8.05 8.34
CA ARG A 128 -20.03 -8.54 9.48
C ARG A 128 -21.42 -7.96 9.52
N ARG A 129 -22.39 -8.84 9.77
CA ARG A 129 -23.78 -8.53 10.10
C ARG A 129 -24.15 -9.28 11.37
N ASN A 130 -24.82 -8.61 12.31
CA ASN A 130 -25.38 -9.27 13.48
C ASN A 130 -26.81 -9.73 13.22
N ALA A 131 -27.23 -10.81 13.91
CA ALA A 131 -28.63 -11.24 13.92
C ALA A 131 -29.54 -10.20 14.61
N SER A 132 -29.02 -9.54 15.64
CA SER A 132 -29.67 -8.43 16.34
C SER A 132 -28.63 -7.44 16.87
N GLY A 133 -29.00 -6.16 16.95
CA GLY A 133 -28.14 -5.08 17.42
C GLY A 133 -27.06 -4.63 16.43
N ALA A 134 -26.38 -3.53 16.76
CA ALA A 134 -25.32 -2.98 15.94
C ALA A 134 -24.06 -3.86 15.97
N VAL A 135 -23.33 -3.93 14.85
CA VAL A 135 -21.96 -4.48 14.84
C VAL A 135 -21.06 -3.54 15.63
N ARG A 136 -20.18 -4.11 16.45
CA ARG A 136 -19.23 -3.39 17.27
C ARG A 136 -17.77 -3.63 16.84
N PRO A 137 -16.85 -2.69 17.11
CA PRO A 137 -15.43 -2.81 16.77
C PRO A 137 -14.74 -4.06 17.33
N ASP A 138 -15.04 -4.44 18.58
CA ASP A 138 -14.46 -5.63 19.23
C ASP A 138 -14.74 -6.92 18.47
N GLN A 139 -15.87 -6.97 17.77
CA GLN A 139 -16.26 -8.13 17.00
C GLN A 139 -15.45 -8.25 15.71
N ILE A 140 -15.17 -7.14 15.03
CA ILE A 140 -14.31 -7.09 13.85
C ILE A 140 -12.86 -7.39 14.24
N MET A 141 -12.35 -6.70 15.26
CA MET A 141 -11.00 -6.93 15.75
C MET A 141 -10.81 -8.37 16.25
N GLY A 142 -11.83 -8.96 16.89
CA GLY A 142 -11.86 -10.37 17.25
C GLY A 142 -11.71 -11.31 16.06
N GLN A 143 -12.40 -11.04 14.94
CA GLN A 143 -12.26 -11.80 13.69
C GLN A 143 -10.84 -11.71 13.10
N TRP A 144 -10.23 -10.53 13.13
CA TRP A 144 -8.85 -10.37 12.66
C TRP A 144 -7.83 -11.05 13.59
N LYS A 145 -8.04 -10.99 14.92
CA LYS A 145 -7.17 -11.63 15.91
C LYS A 145 -7.17 -13.16 15.83
N SER A 146 -8.30 -13.77 15.43
CA SER A 146 -8.49 -15.21 15.35
C SER A 146 -8.11 -15.81 13.98
N SER A 147 -8.15 -15.03 12.90
CA SER A 147 -7.64 -15.45 11.59
C SER A 147 -6.10 -15.40 11.55
N PRO A 148 -5.39 -16.52 11.26
CA PRO A 148 -3.93 -16.53 11.22
C PRO A 148 -3.32 -15.51 10.26
N GLY A 149 -3.93 -15.31 9.08
CA GLY A 149 -3.47 -14.33 8.09
C GLY A 149 -3.65 -12.89 8.57
N HIS A 150 -4.83 -12.54 9.06
CA HIS A 150 -5.10 -11.19 9.56
C HIS A 150 -4.29 -10.86 10.82
N ARG A 151 -4.11 -11.85 11.70
CA ARG A 151 -3.29 -11.74 12.90
C ARG A 151 -1.82 -11.49 12.57
N ALA A 152 -1.31 -12.08 11.48
CA ALA A 152 0.06 -11.85 11.04
C ALA A 152 0.30 -10.37 10.72
N ASN A 153 -0.64 -9.71 10.04
CA ASN A 153 -0.57 -8.26 9.77
C ASN A 153 -0.64 -7.45 11.08
N LEU A 154 -1.61 -7.74 11.96
CA LEU A 154 -1.75 -7.02 13.24
C LEU A 154 -0.48 -7.03 14.10
N LEU A 155 0.31 -8.12 14.04
CA LEU A 155 1.51 -8.31 14.87
C LEU A 155 2.83 -8.20 14.11
N ALA A 156 2.79 -7.82 12.82
CA ALA A 156 3.99 -7.75 12.02
C ALA A 156 4.91 -6.65 12.61
N PRO A 157 6.18 -6.95 12.90
CA PRO A 157 7.08 -6.02 13.56
C PRO A 157 7.55 -4.88 12.65
N GLY A 158 7.51 -5.07 11.32
CA GLY A 158 7.92 -4.06 10.35
C GLY A 158 6.84 -3.02 10.03
N LEU A 159 5.57 -3.31 10.34
CA LEU A 159 4.50 -2.35 10.10
C LEU A 159 4.57 -1.24 11.15
N THR A 160 4.54 0.01 10.68
CA THR A 160 4.68 1.22 11.50
C THR A 160 3.45 2.11 11.46
N HIS A 161 2.64 2.02 10.40
CA HIS A 161 1.44 2.82 10.23
C HIS A 161 0.24 1.98 9.82
N VAL A 162 -0.95 2.53 10.08
CA VAL A 162 -2.22 1.94 9.67
C VAL A 162 -3.28 3.01 9.38
N GLY A 163 -4.18 2.70 8.47
CA GLY A 163 -5.47 3.39 8.35
C GLY A 163 -6.59 2.38 8.32
N TYR A 164 -7.67 2.66 9.04
CA TYR A 164 -8.86 1.83 9.09
C TYR A 164 -10.01 2.49 8.33
N ALA A 165 -10.91 1.65 7.85
CA ALA A 165 -12.23 2.02 7.37
C ALA A 165 -13.28 1.16 8.07
N ALA A 166 -14.40 1.77 8.42
CA ALA A 166 -15.62 1.08 8.82
C ALA A 166 -16.80 1.70 8.07
N LEU A 167 -17.27 1.02 7.03
CA LEU A 167 -18.39 1.48 6.21
C LEU A 167 -19.66 0.75 6.65
N ARG A 168 -20.70 1.51 7.00
CA ARG A 168 -22.04 1.00 7.34
C ARG A 168 -22.88 0.88 6.07
N ASP A 169 -23.25 -0.34 5.69
CA ASP A 169 -24.11 -0.62 4.55
C ASP A 169 -25.39 -1.32 5.06
N GLY A 170 -26.34 -0.51 5.53
CA GLY A 170 -27.52 -1.01 6.24
C GLY A 170 -27.13 -1.75 7.54
N PRO A 171 -27.54 -3.02 7.74
CA PRO A 171 -27.21 -3.79 8.94
C PRO A 171 -25.79 -4.38 8.94
N GLU A 172 -25.07 -4.24 7.83
CA GLU A 172 -23.72 -4.77 7.65
C GLU A 172 -22.66 -3.68 7.89
N VAL A 173 -21.52 -4.09 8.43
CA VAL A 173 -20.30 -3.29 8.47
C VAL A 173 -19.24 -3.98 7.63
N ILE A 174 -18.67 -3.22 6.69
CA ILE A 174 -17.48 -3.60 5.93
C ILE A 174 -16.31 -2.85 6.56
N ALA A 175 -15.37 -3.60 7.13
CA ALA A 175 -14.18 -3.05 7.75
C ALA A 175 -12.93 -3.43 6.97
N VAL A 176 -12.04 -2.46 6.78
CA VAL A 176 -10.75 -2.65 6.09
C VAL A 176 -9.67 -2.00 6.94
N GLY A 177 -8.56 -2.70 7.16
CA GLY A 177 -7.35 -2.15 7.74
C GLY A 177 -6.21 -2.23 6.73
N VAL A 178 -5.65 -1.08 6.35
CA VAL A 178 -4.49 -0.99 5.46
C VAL A 178 -3.29 -0.56 6.29
N TYR A 179 -2.25 -1.38 6.26
CA TYR A 179 -1.03 -1.19 7.04
C TYR A 179 0.13 -0.89 6.11
N ALA A 180 1.16 -0.19 6.59
CA ALA A 180 2.42 -0.07 5.85
C ALA A 180 3.63 -0.01 6.79
N GLU A 181 4.76 -0.53 6.31
CA GLU A 181 6.08 -0.05 6.74
C GLU A 181 6.34 1.25 6.00
N VAL A 182 6.16 2.39 6.66
CA VAL A 182 6.50 3.69 6.06
C VAL A 182 8.01 3.90 6.21
N SER A 183 8.73 3.70 5.12
CA SER A 183 10.19 3.81 5.08
C SER A 183 10.65 5.21 4.66
N ALA A 184 9.81 5.97 3.95
CA ALA A 184 10.03 7.39 3.66
C ALA A 184 8.72 8.14 3.41
N ARG A 185 8.78 9.47 3.52
CA ARG A 185 7.71 10.41 3.15
C ARG A 185 8.19 11.41 2.13
N LEU A 186 7.38 11.68 1.12
CA LEU A 186 7.62 12.78 0.19
C LEU A 186 7.17 14.10 0.81
N ALA A 187 7.89 15.19 0.53
CA ALA A 187 7.53 16.52 1.01
C ALA A 187 6.16 17.01 0.47
N ALA A 188 5.72 16.46 -0.66
CA ALA A 188 4.40 16.65 -1.23
C ALA A 188 3.98 15.37 -1.98
N PRO A 189 2.67 15.11 -2.17
CA PRO A 189 2.21 13.95 -2.93
C PRO A 189 2.86 13.89 -4.33
N ALA A 190 3.50 12.78 -4.69
CA ALA A 190 4.09 12.56 -6.01
C ALA A 190 3.05 12.80 -7.10
N PRO A 191 3.34 13.41 -8.27
CA PRO A 191 2.34 13.70 -9.29
C PRO A 191 1.76 12.41 -9.91
N LEU A 192 0.42 12.27 -9.96
CA LEU A 192 -0.21 11.14 -10.68
C LEU A 192 0.06 11.21 -12.18
N ARG A 193 0.07 12.42 -12.76
CA ARG A 193 0.51 12.66 -14.14
C ARG A 193 1.86 13.36 -14.07
N ALA A 194 2.92 12.61 -14.30
CA ALA A 194 4.27 13.14 -14.30
C ALA A 194 4.61 13.63 -15.71
N PRO A 195 4.99 14.91 -15.89
CA PRO A 195 5.34 15.43 -17.22
C PRO A 195 6.69 14.91 -17.72
N SER A 196 7.55 14.44 -16.81
CA SER A 196 8.85 13.86 -17.15
C SER A 196 9.44 13.05 -15.98
N VAL A 197 10.53 12.35 -16.25
CA VAL A 197 11.30 11.62 -15.24
C VAL A 197 11.96 12.57 -14.24
N GLU A 198 12.39 13.75 -14.69
CA GLU A 198 12.98 14.80 -13.85
C GLU A 198 11.96 15.32 -12.83
N ALA A 199 10.68 15.43 -13.21
CA ALA A 199 9.62 15.82 -12.28
C ALA A 199 9.42 14.77 -11.17
N ILE A 200 9.55 13.47 -11.50
CA ILE A 200 9.53 12.39 -10.51
C ILE A 200 10.76 12.50 -9.61
N ALA A 201 11.96 12.63 -10.19
CA ALA A 201 13.20 12.76 -9.45
C ALA A 201 13.18 13.95 -8.47
N ALA A 202 12.63 15.09 -8.89
CA ALA A 202 12.47 16.28 -8.06
C ALA A 202 11.47 16.08 -6.90
N ALA A 203 10.46 15.24 -7.07
CA ALA A 203 9.55 14.87 -5.98
C ALA A 203 10.25 13.97 -4.94
N LEU A 204 11.03 12.98 -5.41
CA LEU A 204 11.74 12.02 -4.56
C LEU A 204 12.95 12.64 -3.83
N SER A 205 13.68 13.55 -4.46
CA SER A 205 14.89 14.17 -3.88
C SER A 205 14.61 15.01 -2.62
N ARG A 206 13.34 15.37 -2.39
CA ARG A 206 12.86 16.10 -1.20
C ARG A 206 12.20 15.18 -0.17
N ALA A 207 12.27 13.86 -0.36
CA ALA A 207 11.76 12.91 0.61
C ALA A 207 12.57 12.91 1.91
N SER A 208 11.95 12.42 2.98
CA SER A 208 12.61 12.12 4.25
C SER A 208 12.43 10.65 4.61
N PRO A 209 13.52 9.86 4.74
CA PRO A 209 14.89 10.21 4.36
C PRO A 209 15.02 10.52 2.86
N ARG A 210 16.12 11.19 2.47
CA ARG A 210 16.38 11.59 1.10
C ARG A 210 16.46 10.39 0.16
N ILE A 211 15.83 10.50 -1.01
CA ILE A 211 15.82 9.47 -2.05
C ILE A 211 16.48 10.05 -3.29
N ASP A 212 17.69 9.58 -3.59
CA ASP A 212 18.48 10.07 -4.74
C ASP A 212 18.36 9.17 -5.97
N GLN A 213 17.79 7.97 -5.81
CA GLN A 213 17.69 6.97 -6.86
C GLN A 213 16.34 6.27 -6.80
N PHE A 214 15.84 5.88 -7.96
CA PHE A 214 14.63 5.09 -8.10
C PHE A 214 14.67 4.30 -9.40
N SER A 215 13.87 3.25 -9.46
CA SER A 215 13.51 2.55 -10.68
C SER A 215 12.01 2.64 -10.93
N LEU A 216 11.58 2.19 -12.11
CA LEU A 216 10.17 2.01 -12.45
C LEU A 216 9.92 0.52 -12.67
N SER A 217 8.73 0.06 -12.29
CA SER A 217 8.24 -1.27 -12.63
C SER A 217 6.80 -1.22 -13.09
N ASP A 218 6.33 -2.35 -13.59
CA ASP A 218 4.90 -2.63 -13.76
C ASP A 218 4.19 -2.33 -12.44
N PRO A 219 3.06 -1.62 -12.50
CA PRO A 219 2.19 -1.46 -11.36
C PRO A 219 1.75 -2.78 -10.73
N GLY A 220 1.99 -2.91 -9.41
CA GLY A 220 1.68 -4.15 -8.68
C GLY A 220 2.68 -5.28 -8.86
N GLY A 221 3.74 -5.11 -9.65
CA GLY A 221 4.79 -6.14 -9.83
C GLY A 221 5.58 -6.45 -8.55
N GLU A 222 6.31 -7.57 -8.54
CA GLU A 222 7.15 -7.94 -7.40
C GLU A 222 8.30 -6.94 -7.17
N VAL A 223 8.72 -6.80 -5.91
CA VAL A 223 9.90 -6.00 -5.53
C VAL A 223 11.13 -6.88 -5.52
N LEU A 224 12.15 -6.50 -6.30
CA LEU A 224 13.51 -6.99 -6.08
C LEU A 224 14.03 -6.37 -4.78
N THR A 225 14.16 -7.18 -3.72
CA THR A 225 14.36 -6.70 -2.35
C THR A 225 15.72 -6.03 -2.11
N GLN A 226 16.72 -6.33 -2.94
CA GLN A 226 18.02 -5.69 -2.91
C GLN A 226 18.54 -5.52 -4.33
N THR A 227 19.09 -4.34 -4.63
CA THR A 227 19.72 -4.07 -5.93
C THR A 227 21.03 -3.34 -5.71
N TYR A 228 22.05 -3.74 -6.47
CA TYR A 228 23.32 -3.05 -6.57
C TYR A 228 23.24 -2.12 -7.78
N VAL A 229 23.69 -0.88 -7.60
CA VAL A 229 23.53 0.15 -8.62
C VAL A 229 24.79 0.24 -9.46
N GLU A 230 24.66 -0.08 -10.75
CA GLU A 230 25.54 0.42 -11.80
C GLU A 230 24.94 1.73 -12.35
N ARG A 231 25.79 2.67 -12.78
CA ARG A 231 25.34 3.98 -13.30
C ARG A 231 24.35 3.79 -14.45
N PRO A 232 23.21 4.50 -14.51
CA PRO A 232 22.27 4.31 -15.59
C PRO A 232 22.84 4.88 -16.90
N GLN A 233 22.76 4.10 -17.97
CA GLN A 233 22.68 4.65 -19.31
C GLN A 233 21.33 5.35 -19.50
N PRO A 234 21.22 6.41 -20.32
CA PRO A 234 19.93 7.01 -20.63
C PRO A 234 19.03 5.98 -21.32
N VAL A 235 17.90 5.65 -20.71
CA VAL A 235 16.87 4.80 -21.34
C VAL A 235 15.63 5.64 -21.53
N ALA A 236 15.10 5.69 -22.76
CA ALA A 236 13.81 6.29 -23.03
C ALA A 236 12.72 5.46 -22.33
N ILE A 237 11.98 6.08 -21.43
CA ILE A 237 10.89 5.42 -20.69
C ILE A 237 9.60 5.57 -21.50
N PRO A 238 8.95 4.46 -21.90
CA PRO A 238 7.69 4.53 -22.63
C PRO A 238 6.58 5.24 -21.83
N PRO A 239 5.65 5.93 -22.53
CA PRO A 239 4.47 6.50 -21.88
C PRO A 239 3.59 5.40 -21.30
N GLY A 240 2.89 5.71 -20.21
CA GLY A 240 2.00 4.77 -19.51
C GLY A 240 2.08 4.88 -18.00
N ALA A 241 1.40 3.95 -17.32
CA ALA A 241 1.37 3.88 -15.87
C ALA A 241 2.53 3.02 -15.34
N TRP A 242 3.21 3.55 -14.32
CA TRP A 242 4.40 2.98 -13.72
C TRP A 242 4.32 3.04 -12.20
N GLN A 243 4.81 1.98 -11.55
CA GLN A 243 5.05 1.99 -10.12
C GLN A 243 6.42 2.58 -9.84
N LEU A 244 6.46 3.65 -9.04
CA LEU A 244 7.74 4.14 -8.53
C LEU A 244 8.33 3.11 -7.57
N ARG A 245 9.63 2.88 -7.73
CA ARG A 245 10.45 2.02 -6.88
C ARG A 245 11.61 2.82 -6.28
N PRO A 246 11.37 3.59 -5.20
CA PRO A 246 12.43 4.37 -4.56
C PRO A 246 13.52 3.47 -3.99
N HIS A 247 14.78 3.89 -4.13
CA HIS A 247 15.95 3.16 -3.60
C HIS A 247 16.40 3.82 -2.30
N LEU A 248 16.14 3.14 -1.19
CA LEU A 248 16.50 3.61 0.14
C LEU A 248 17.90 3.12 0.49
N SER A 249 18.80 4.05 0.82
CA SER A 249 20.18 3.71 1.19
C SER A 249 20.21 2.85 2.45
N SER A 250 20.94 1.74 2.40
CA SER A 250 21.12 0.79 3.51
C SER A 250 22.60 0.55 3.84
N GLY A 251 23.50 1.38 3.30
CA GLY A 251 24.96 1.27 3.42
C GLY A 251 25.68 1.73 2.16
N ALA A 252 27.02 1.61 2.14
CA ALA A 252 27.82 1.95 0.96
C ALA A 252 27.39 1.09 -0.24
N HIS A 253 26.84 1.75 -1.27
CA HIS A 253 26.40 1.15 -2.54
C HIS A 253 25.32 0.05 -2.42
N ARG A 254 24.58 -0.02 -1.30
CA ARG A 254 23.49 -0.98 -1.12
C ARG A 254 22.17 -0.29 -0.89
N TYR A 255 21.17 -0.63 -1.70
CA TYR A 255 19.84 -0.05 -1.61
C TYR A 255 18.77 -1.11 -1.37
N GLN A 256 17.79 -0.75 -0.53
CA GLN A 256 16.52 -1.44 -0.43
C GLN A 256 15.54 -0.78 -1.39
N VAL A 257 14.93 -1.57 -2.26
CA VAL A 257 13.91 -1.06 -3.17
C VAL A 257 12.57 -1.08 -2.46
N ALA A 258 11.91 0.08 -2.39
CA ALA A 258 10.63 0.25 -1.73
C ALA A 258 9.46 0.37 -2.72
N TRP A 259 8.25 0.19 -2.21
CA TRP A 259 7.03 0.57 -2.93
C TRP A 259 6.84 2.08 -2.84
N GLY A 260 6.63 2.74 -3.97
CA GLY A 260 6.26 4.16 -4.00
C GLY A 260 4.83 4.39 -4.48
N PRO A 261 4.52 5.63 -4.84
CA PRO A 261 3.30 5.98 -5.57
C PRO A 261 3.28 5.42 -7.01
N VAL A 262 2.08 5.32 -7.58
CA VAL A 262 1.91 5.08 -9.02
C VAL A 262 1.85 6.42 -9.76
N VAL A 263 2.55 6.50 -10.89
CA VAL A 263 2.60 7.67 -11.77
C VAL A 263 2.25 7.29 -13.19
N VAL A 264 1.76 8.25 -13.95
CA VAL A 264 1.44 8.13 -15.38
C VAL A 264 2.34 9.10 -16.13
N LEU A 265 3.23 8.56 -16.96
CA LEU A 265 4.07 9.31 -17.88
C LEU A 265 3.34 9.49 -19.22
N GLY A 266 3.38 10.72 -19.73
CA GLY A 266 2.78 11.13 -21.00
C GLY A 266 3.69 10.88 -22.20
#